data_AF-A0AAU8P908-F1
#
_entry.id   AF-A0AAU8P908-F1
#
_cell.length_a   1.000
_cell.length_b   1.000
_cell.length_c   1.000
_cell.angle_alpha   90.00
_cell.angle_beta   90.00
_cell.angle_gamma   90.00
#
_symmetry.space_group_name_H-M   'P 1'
#
loop_
_entity.id
_entity.type
_entity.pdbx_description
1 polymer ?
#
loop_
_entity_poly.entity_id
_entity_poly.type
_entity_poly.pdbx_seq_one_letter_code
_entity_poly.pdbx_strand_id
1 'polypeptide(L)'
;MKNYYEEIGKRIKIAREDRGLTQEQLGEKLGFTKTAINLYEKGKRRISIDDLKRISTILGKPLSFFLGESIVPMETISTLIQKPLADFLPIKQVPLLGTIRAGASPYSEADILGYVSIDKELDADFAFKVRDDSMSGAGIMPGDIAICKKVDAAEPGQLAVAFINGDEVAVRYIISEDGLWKLRAANPQYEDVPFSPSEKRIHGIVVLIQKKPPALAERVYAGQTDDWLQVREVAAKYGISPEKAKRLLESFGRLMESEQGEAVDDRDDE
;
A
#
# COMPACT_ATOMS: atom_id res chain seq x y z
N MET A 1 31.64 -32.61 -17.17
CA MET A 1 30.80 -31.92 -18.18
C MET A 1 29.35 -32.04 -17.75
N LYS A 2 28.66 -30.92 -17.50
CA LYS A 2 27.22 -30.92 -17.23
C LYS A 2 26.47 -31.49 -18.44
N ASN A 3 25.54 -32.40 -18.23
CA ASN A 3 24.72 -32.95 -19.30
C ASN A 3 23.65 -31.92 -19.69
N TYR A 4 23.81 -31.30 -20.85
CA TYR A 4 22.88 -30.29 -21.40
C TYR A 4 21.41 -30.77 -21.40
N TYR A 5 21.17 -32.04 -21.72
CA TYR A 5 19.81 -32.61 -21.71
C TYR A 5 19.25 -32.80 -20.29
N GLU A 6 20.10 -32.94 -19.28
CA GLU A 6 19.67 -33.00 -17.88
C GLU A 6 19.20 -31.63 -17.38
N GLU A 7 19.84 -30.53 -17.82
CA GLU A 7 19.40 -29.17 -17.50
C GLU A 7 18.09 -28.82 -18.20
N ILE A 8 17.93 -29.18 -19.48
CA ILE A 8 16.65 -29.08 -20.19
C ILE A 8 15.58 -29.88 -19.45
N GLY A 9 15.87 -31.14 -19.09
CA GLY A 9 14.95 -32.00 -18.36
C GLY A 9 14.48 -31.40 -17.03
N LYS A 10 15.40 -30.81 -16.25
CA LYS A 10 15.07 -30.09 -15.01
C LYS A 10 14.14 -28.91 -15.27
N ARG A 11 14.37 -28.13 -16.33
CA ARG A 11 13.52 -26.98 -16.71
C ARG A 11 12.14 -27.43 -17.19
N ILE A 12 12.04 -28.56 -17.92
CA ILE A 12 10.75 -29.17 -18.28
C ILE A 12 9.97 -29.56 -17.02
N LYS A 13 10.63 -30.18 -16.05
CA LYS A 13 10.02 -30.56 -14.77
C LYS A 13 9.47 -29.33 -14.04
N ILE A 14 10.28 -28.28 -13.88
CA ILE A 14 9.88 -27.02 -13.23
C ILE A 14 8.66 -26.42 -13.92
N ALA A 15 8.71 -26.23 -15.24
CA ALA A 15 7.60 -25.64 -15.99
C ALA A 15 6.31 -26.48 -15.95
N ARG A 16 6.45 -27.82 -15.88
CA ARG A 16 5.32 -28.73 -15.72
C ARG A 16 4.66 -28.56 -14.35
N GLU A 17 5.47 -28.47 -13.30
CA GLU A 17 5.03 -28.32 -11.92
C GLU A 17 4.40 -26.93 -11.66
N ASP A 18 4.97 -25.87 -12.23
CA ASP A 18 4.37 -24.52 -12.23
C ASP A 18 2.95 -24.50 -12.84
N ARG A 19 2.69 -25.39 -13.80
CA ARG A 19 1.37 -25.57 -14.44
C ARG A 19 0.46 -26.56 -13.71
N GLY A 20 0.91 -27.14 -12.60
CA GLY A 20 0.16 -28.13 -11.83
C GLY A 20 -0.09 -29.44 -12.59
N LEU A 21 0.71 -29.76 -13.61
CA LEU A 21 0.52 -30.97 -14.43
C LEU A 21 1.33 -32.15 -13.87
N THR A 22 0.79 -33.36 -13.93
CA THR A 22 1.57 -34.60 -13.69
C THR A 22 2.34 -35.00 -14.95
N GLN A 23 3.36 -35.88 -14.80
CA GLN A 23 4.08 -36.44 -15.94
C GLN A 23 3.15 -37.23 -16.89
N GLU A 24 2.12 -37.88 -16.34
CA GLU A 24 1.08 -38.57 -17.10
C GLU A 24 0.31 -37.58 -17.98
N GLN A 25 -0.19 -36.50 -17.38
CA GLN A 25 -0.97 -35.47 -18.08
C GLN A 25 -0.18 -34.71 -19.13
N LEU A 26 1.10 -34.40 -18.86
CA LEU A 26 1.98 -33.81 -19.87
C LEU A 26 2.22 -34.78 -21.03
N GLY A 27 2.39 -36.07 -20.71
CA GLY A 27 2.51 -37.14 -21.69
C GLY A 27 1.29 -37.21 -22.60
N GLU A 28 0.08 -37.30 -22.03
CA GLU A 28 -1.18 -37.34 -22.77
C GLU A 28 -1.33 -36.16 -23.73
N LYS A 29 -1.04 -34.94 -23.28
CA LYS A 29 -1.10 -33.72 -24.11
C LYS A 29 -0.09 -33.72 -25.27
N LEU A 30 1.03 -34.44 -25.13
CA LEU A 30 2.07 -34.55 -26.15
C LEU A 30 1.94 -35.80 -27.03
N GLY A 31 1.11 -36.77 -26.65
CA GLY A 31 1.10 -38.11 -27.26
C GLY A 31 2.28 -38.98 -26.82
N PHE A 32 2.80 -38.76 -25.61
CA PHE A 32 3.88 -39.53 -25.00
C PHE A 32 3.43 -40.30 -23.76
N THR A 33 4.14 -41.37 -23.45
CA THR A 33 3.94 -42.08 -22.17
C THR A 33 4.55 -41.30 -21.02
N LYS A 34 4.02 -41.49 -19.80
CA LYS A 34 4.65 -40.98 -18.56
C LYS A 34 6.12 -41.36 -18.45
N THR A 35 6.46 -42.59 -18.82
CA THR A 35 7.85 -43.06 -18.84
C THR A 35 8.73 -42.23 -19.76
N ALA A 36 8.23 -41.85 -20.94
CA ALA A 36 8.98 -40.98 -21.85
C ALA A 36 9.21 -39.58 -21.23
N ILE A 37 8.19 -38.98 -20.60
CA ILE A 37 8.34 -37.69 -19.90
C ILE A 37 9.35 -37.80 -18.76
N ASN A 38 9.30 -38.85 -17.94
CA ASN A 38 10.28 -39.09 -16.88
C ASN A 38 11.72 -39.22 -17.42
N LEU A 39 11.90 -39.89 -18.57
CA LEU A 39 13.22 -40.00 -19.20
C LEU A 39 13.72 -38.67 -19.77
N TYR A 40 12.83 -37.83 -20.29
CA TYR A 40 13.16 -36.46 -20.68
C TYR A 40 13.56 -35.61 -19.46
N GLU A 41 12.78 -35.64 -18.39
CA GLU A 41 13.05 -34.87 -17.17
C GLU A 41 14.36 -35.27 -16.47
N LYS A 42 14.74 -36.56 -16.57
CA LYS A 42 16.03 -37.07 -16.07
C LYS A 42 17.20 -36.86 -17.04
N GLY A 43 16.97 -36.29 -18.22
CA GLY A 43 17.98 -36.13 -19.27
C GLY A 43 18.54 -37.45 -19.80
N LYS A 44 17.82 -38.56 -19.59
CA LYS A 44 18.21 -39.91 -20.04
C LYS A 44 17.76 -40.19 -21.48
N ARG A 45 16.82 -39.40 -21.99
CA ARG A 45 16.38 -39.41 -23.40
C ARG A 45 16.60 -38.04 -24.01
N ARG A 46 17.18 -38.00 -25.21
CA ARG A 46 17.33 -36.75 -25.99
C ARG A 46 15.97 -36.29 -26.47
N ILE A 47 15.71 -34.99 -26.33
CA ILE A 47 14.49 -34.36 -26.80
C ILE A 47 14.74 -33.65 -28.13
N SER A 48 13.80 -33.78 -29.07
CA SER A 48 13.87 -33.08 -30.35
C SER A 48 13.50 -31.60 -30.18
N ILE A 49 13.94 -30.76 -31.10
CA ILE A 49 13.56 -29.33 -31.11
C ILE A 49 12.05 -29.18 -31.30
N ASP A 50 11.43 -30.00 -32.14
CA ASP A 50 9.97 -29.97 -32.38
C ASP A 50 9.19 -30.36 -31.12
N ASP A 51 9.62 -31.39 -30.39
CA ASP A 51 8.99 -31.77 -29.12
C ASP A 51 9.19 -30.70 -28.05
N LEU A 52 10.38 -30.10 -27.99
CA LEU A 52 10.66 -29.02 -27.06
C LEU A 52 9.83 -27.76 -27.36
N LYS A 53 9.57 -27.46 -28.65
CA LYS A 53 8.63 -26.41 -29.07
C LYS A 53 7.20 -26.73 -28.62
N ARG A 54 6.74 -27.97 -28.81
CA ARG A 54 5.40 -28.41 -28.35
C ARG A 54 5.26 -28.30 -26.83
N ILE A 55 6.30 -28.71 -26.10
CA ILE A 55 6.38 -28.52 -24.64
C ILE A 55 6.33 -27.04 -24.27
N SER A 56 7.07 -26.18 -24.97
CA SER A 56 7.04 -24.74 -24.76
C SER A 56 5.63 -24.16 -24.93
N THR A 57 4.88 -24.58 -25.95
CA THR A 57 3.48 -24.18 -26.12
C THR A 57 2.57 -24.71 -24.99
N ILE A 58 2.67 -26.00 -24.66
CA ILE A 58 1.81 -26.65 -23.66
C ILE A 58 2.10 -26.19 -22.24
N LEU A 59 3.35 -25.80 -21.93
CA LEU A 59 3.78 -25.28 -20.63
C LEU A 59 3.85 -23.75 -20.58
N GLY A 60 3.70 -23.08 -21.74
CA GLY A 60 3.63 -21.62 -21.90
C GLY A 60 4.81 -20.90 -21.28
N LYS A 61 5.98 -21.51 -21.42
CA LYS A 61 7.27 -20.86 -21.18
C LYS A 61 7.94 -20.69 -22.55
N PRO A 62 8.67 -19.60 -22.80
CA PRO A 62 9.40 -19.42 -24.06
C PRO A 62 10.47 -20.50 -24.24
N LEU A 63 10.87 -20.80 -25.48
CA LEU A 63 11.87 -21.84 -25.76
C LEU A 63 13.22 -21.57 -25.05
N SER A 64 13.63 -20.30 -24.97
CA SER A 64 14.82 -19.83 -24.25
C SER A 64 14.86 -20.27 -22.78
N PHE A 65 13.69 -20.32 -22.11
CA PHE A 65 13.59 -20.81 -20.74
C PHE A 65 14.11 -22.24 -20.60
N PHE A 66 13.81 -23.12 -21.56
CA PHE A 66 14.26 -24.51 -21.54
C PHE A 66 15.72 -24.68 -21.96
N LEU A 67 16.17 -23.85 -22.91
CA LEU A 67 17.56 -23.84 -23.37
C LEU A 67 18.53 -23.24 -22.33
N GLY A 68 17.99 -22.57 -21.31
CA GLY A 68 18.77 -21.91 -20.26
C GLY A 68 19.37 -20.57 -20.67
N GLU A 69 18.85 -19.99 -21.75
CA GLU A 69 19.16 -18.63 -22.16
C GLU A 69 18.38 -17.65 -21.29
N SER A 70 19.06 -16.63 -20.77
CA SER A 70 18.38 -15.55 -20.05
C SER A 70 17.46 -14.82 -21.03
N ILE A 71 16.16 -14.77 -20.69
CA ILE A 71 15.17 -13.95 -21.41
C ILE A 71 15.43 -12.45 -21.26
N VAL A 72 16.25 -12.07 -20.27
CA VAL A 72 16.61 -10.69 -20.00
C VAL A 72 18.09 -10.53 -20.34
N PRO A 73 18.43 -9.69 -21.34
CA PRO A 73 19.82 -9.32 -21.59
C PRO A 73 20.47 -8.83 -20.30
N MET A 74 21.73 -9.23 -20.06
CA MET A 74 22.46 -8.82 -18.86
C MET A 74 22.57 -7.29 -18.76
N GLU A 75 22.59 -6.61 -19.90
CA GLU A 75 22.53 -5.15 -20.01
C GLU A 75 21.23 -4.58 -19.43
N THR A 76 20.08 -5.24 -19.66
CA THR A 76 18.80 -4.84 -19.07
C THR A 76 18.83 -5.01 -17.56
N ILE A 77 19.34 -6.13 -17.05
CA ILE A 77 19.48 -6.37 -15.60
C ILE A 77 20.40 -5.32 -14.98
N SER A 78 21.55 -5.05 -15.59
CA SER A 78 22.49 -4.03 -15.13
C SER A 78 21.85 -2.63 -15.11
N THR A 79 21.04 -2.30 -16.11
CA THR A 79 20.34 -1.00 -16.16
C THR A 79 19.28 -0.89 -15.05
N LEU A 80 18.55 -1.98 -14.77
CA LEU A 80 17.51 -1.99 -13.73
C LEU A 80 18.11 -1.88 -12.33
N ILE A 81 19.23 -2.56 -12.06
CA ILE A 81 19.91 -2.53 -10.75
C ILE A 81 20.59 -1.18 -10.50
N GLN A 82 20.96 -0.45 -11.55
CA GLN A 82 21.64 0.86 -11.43
C GLN A 82 20.68 2.03 -11.15
N LYS A 83 19.37 1.85 -11.31
CA LYS A 83 18.39 2.89 -11.03
C LYS A 83 17.89 2.81 -9.59
N PRO A 84 17.75 3.94 -8.87
CA PRO A 84 17.10 3.95 -7.57
C PRO A 84 15.70 3.33 -7.64
N LEU A 85 15.31 2.56 -6.62
CA LEU A 85 13.96 1.97 -6.53
C LEU A 85 12.85 3.02 -6.68
N ALA A 86 13.10 4.25 -6.23
CA ALA A 86 12.21 5.39 -6.36
C ALA A 86 11.85 5.74 -7.83
N ASP A 87 12.70 5.41 -8.81
CA ASP A 87 12.41 5.65 -10.23
C ASP A 87 11.35 4.69 -10.80
N PHE A 88 11.14 3.55 -10.13
CA PHE A 88 10.16 2.53 -10.52
C PHE A 88 8.88 2.58 -9.70
N LEU A 89 8.93 3.19 -8.51
CA LEU A 89 7.75 3.42 -7.70
C LEU A 89 7.05 4.68 -8.21
N PRO A 90 5.73 4.64 -8.51
CA PRO A 90 4.99 5.82 -8.90
C PRO A 90 4.75 6.69 -7.66
N ILE A 91 5.78 7.33 -7.13
CA ILE A 91 5.69 8.20 -5.96
C ILE A 91 6.10 9.63 -6.32
N LYS A 92 5.44 10.60 -5.69
CA LYS A 92 5.85 12.01 -5.68
C LYS A 92 5.83 12.55 -4.27
N GLN A 93 6.56 13.63 -4.02
CA GLN A 93 6.56 14.33 -2.74
C GLN A 93 5.67 15.57 -2.81
N VAL A 94 4.83 15.76 -1.78
CA VAL A 94 4.05 16.98 -1.57
C VAL A 94 4.47 17.66 -0.26
N PRO A 95 4.51 19.00 -0.20
CA PRO A 95 4.93 19.71 1.00
C PRO A 95 3.92 19.50 2.14
N LEU A 96 4.44 19.15 3.33
CA LEU A 96 3.69 19.13 4.57
C LEU A 96 3.72 20.53 5.19
N LEU A 97 2.60 21.24 5.14
CA LEU A 97 2.48 22.60 5.62
C LEU A 97 2.29 22.62 7.14
N GLY A 98 3.12 23.41 7.82
CA GLY A 98 2.96 23.75 9.22
C GLY A 98 1.95 24.87 9.40
N THR A 99 1.99 25.89 8.55
CA THR A 99 1.03 27.00 8.56
C THR A 99 0.47 27.19 7.16
N ILE A 100 -0.84 27.48 7.07
CA ILE A 100 -1.52 27.80 5.82
C ILE A 100 -2.02 29.23 5.94
N ARG A 101 -1.63 30.09 5.00
CA ARG A 101 -2.00 31.52 4.98
C ARG A 101 -2.86 31.80 3.76
N ALA A 102 -3.86 32.67 3.91
CA ALA A 102 -4.76 33.01 2.83
C ALA A 102 -3.98 33.59 1.63
N GLY A 103 -4.23 33.02 0.44
CA GLY A 103 -3.57 33.45 -0.81
C GLY A 103 -2.09 33.09 -0.93
N ALA A 104 -1.47 32.43 0.06
CA ALA A 104 -0.06 32.05 -0.01
C ALA A 104 0.13 30.83 -0.94
N SER A 105 0.67 31.07 -2.13
CA SER A 105 1.16 30.04 -3.05
C SER A 105 2.02 30.69 -4.14
N PRO A 106 3.25 30.20 -4.42
CA PRO A 106 3.89 29.04 -3.78
C PRO A 106 4.12 29.25 -2.27
N TYR A 107 4.16 28.16 -1.51
CA TYR A 107 4.37 28.21 -0.06
C TYR A 107 5.82 28.58 0.26
N SER A 108 6.05 29.34 1.33
CA SER A 108 7.40 29.69 1.75
C SER A 108 8.08 28.50 2.45
N GLU A 109 9.41 28.44 2.46
CA GLU A 109 10.14 27.39 3.19
C GLU A 109 9.80 27.37 4.69
N ALA A 110 9.50 28.54 5.28
CA ALA A 110 9.09 28.66 6.67
C ALA A 110 7.70 28.05 6.95
N ASP A 111 6.86 27.91 5.93
CA ASP A 111 5.55 27.26 6.05
C ASP A 111 5.64 25.74 5.88
N ILE A 112 6.75 25.20 5.36
CA ILE A 112 6.94 23.78 5.05
C ILE A 112 7.68 23.08 6.21
N LEU A 113 7.03 22.10 6.83
CA LEU A 113 7.63 21.26 7.89
C LEU A 113 8.37 20.03 7.35
N GLY A 114 8.16 19.69 6.08
CA GLY A 114 8.73 18.52 5.44
C GLY A 114 7.93 18.12 4.21
N TYR A 115 8.04 16.85 3.82
CA TYR A 115 7.37 16.31 2.64
C TYR A 115 6.70 14.97 2.96
N VAL A 116 5.57 14.72 2.29
CA VAL A 116 4.86 13.44 2.34
C VAL A 116 5.00 12.77 0.98
N SER A 117 5.45 11.51 0.97
CA SER A 117 5.46 10.68 -0.22
C SER A 117 4.06 10.13 -0.47
N ILE A 118 3.53 10.38 -1.66
CA ILE A 118 2.21 9.91 -2.10
C ILE A 118 2.34 9.25 -3.46
N ASP A 119 1.30 8.51 -3.85
CA ASP A 119 1.19 7.99 -5.21
C ASP A 119 1.26 9.16 -6.22
N LYS A 120 2.05 8.99 -7.28
CA LYS A 120 2.25 9.98 -8.33
C LYS A 120 0.97 10.24 -9.11
N GLU A 121 0.08 9.26 -9.20
CA GLU A 121 -1.23 9.39 -9.83
C GLU A 121 -2.25 10.13 -8.95
N LEU A 122 -1.99 10.24 -7.63
CA LEU A 122 -2.84 11.02 -6.75
C LEU A 122 -2.68 12.52 -7.01
N ASP A 123 -3.76 13.16 -7.43
CA ASP A 123 -3.81 14.58 -7.73
C ASP A 123 -3.90 15.42 -6.44
N ALA A 124 -2.75 15.68 -5.84
CA ALA A 124 -2.59 16.47 -4.63
C ALA A 124 -1.38 17.41 -4.74
N ASP A 125 -1.49 18.55 -4.08
CA ASP A 125 -0.55 19.68 -4.14
C ASP A 125 0.13 19.95 -2.80
N PHE A 126 -0.50 19.61 -1.68
CA PHE A 126 0.03 19.84 -0.35
C PHE A 126 -0.56 18.85 0.65
N ALA A 127 0.03 18.77 1.83
CA ALA A 127 -0.53 18.08 2.97
C ALA A 127 -0.46 18.98 4.20
N PHE A 128 -1.28 18.72 5.22
CA PHE A 128 -1.10 19.34 6.53
C PHE A 128 -1.58 18.40 7.63
N LYS A 129 -1.11 18.66 8.85
CA LYS A 129 -1.50 17.89 10.04
C LYS A 129 -2.82 18.44 10.58
N VAL A 130 -3.83 17.58 10.71
CA VAL A 130 -5.12 17.92 11.34
C VAL A 130 -4.87 18.28 12.81
N ARG A 131 -5.45 19.39 13.27
CA ARG A 131 -5.18 19.96 14.60
C ARG A 131 -6.33 19.81 15.60
N ASP A 132 -7.57 19.79 15.11
CA ASP A 132 -8.78 19.71 15.93
C ASP A 132 -9.49 18.36 15.75
N ASP A 133 -10.50 18.10 16.59
CA ASP A 133 -11.34 16.90 16.56
C ASP A 133 -12.72 17.18 15.95
N SER A 134 -12.86 18.28 15.22
CA SER A 134 -14.10 18.69 14.56
C SER A 134 -14.62 17.68 13.55
N MET A 135 -13.73 16.84 13.01
CA MET A 135 -14.04 15.83 12.01
C MET A 135 -14.01 14.41 12.58
N SER A 136 -14.07 14.27 13.91
CA SER A 136 -13.99 12.97 14.61
C SER A 136 -15.09 11.99 14.21
N GLY A 137 -16.33 12.45 13.98
CA GLY A 137 -17.42 11.59 13.51
C GLY A 137 -17.27 11.12 12.06
N ALA A 138 -16.42 11.77 11.26
CA ALA A 138 -15.97 11.25 9.97
C ALA A 138 -14.75 10.33 10.09
N GLY A 139 -14.35 10.00 11.33
CA GLY A 139 -13.16 9.24 11.63
C GLY A 139 -11.90 9.97 11.22
N ILE A 140 -11.82 11.31 11.33
CA ILE A 140 -10.60 12.10 11.12
C ILE A 140 -10.22 12.73 12.45
N MET A 141 -9.01 12.44 12.93
CA MET A 141 -8.58 12.74 14.29
C MET A 141 -7.42 13.75 14.29
N PRO A 142 -7.23 14.50 15.39
CA PRO A 142 -6.03 15.29 15.58
C PRO A 142 -4.78 14.45 15.37
N GLY A 143 -3.85 14.94 14.55
CA GLY A 143 -2.60 14.28 14.23
C GLY A 143 -2.58 13.46 12.94
N ASP A 144 -3.74 13.20 12.34
CA ASP A 144 -3.82 12.68 10.97
C ASP A 144 -3.22 13.66 9.97
N ILE A 145 -2.79 13.13 8.82
CA ILE A 145 -2.28 13.95 7.71
C ILE A 145 -3.37 14.02 6.64
N ALA A 146 -3.87 15.22 6.38
CA ALA A 146 -4.77 15.50 5.28
C ALA A 146 -3.95 15.83 4.03
N ILE A 147 -4.04 14.99 3.00
CA ILE A 147 -3.44 15.20 1.69
C ILE A 147 -4.48 15.87 0.81
N CYS A 148 -4.11 17.01 0.24
CA CYS A 148 -5.04 17.98 -0.30
C CYS A 148 -4.66 18.41 -1.71
N LYS A 149 -5.69 18.67 -2.52
CA LYS A 149 -5.58 19.35 -3.80
C LYS A 149 -5.94 20.81 -3.59
N LYS A 150 -5.11 21.72 -4.09
CA LYS A 150 -5.39 23.15 -4.06
C LYS A 150 -6.49 23.46 -5.07
N VAL A 151 -7.54 24.14 -4.59
CA VAL A 151 -8.65 24.61 -5.42
C VAL A 151 -9.15 25.94 -4.89
N ASP A 152 -9.64 26.80 -5.77
CA ASP A 152 -10.22 28.11 -5.39
C ASP A 152 -11.69 27.99 -4.96
N ALA A 153 -12.36 26.89 -5.31
CA ALA A 153 -13.73 26.58 -4.93
C ALA A 153 -13.91 25.06 -4.75
N ALA A 154 -14.80 24.69 -3.84
CA ALA A 154 -15.15 23.30 -3.55
C ALA A 154 -16.66 23.09 -3.72
N GLU A 155 -17.04 21.85 -4.04
CA GLU A 155 -18.43 21.46 -4.26
C GLU A 155 -19.09 20.98 -2.96
N PRO A 156 -20.43 21.13 -2.82
CA PRO A 156 -21.16 20.55 -1.70
C PRO A 156 -20.91 19.04 -1.56
N GLY A 157 -20.73 18.60 -0.31
CA GLY A 157 -20.37 17.23 0.06
C GLY A 157 -18.86 16.98 0.16
N GLN A 158 -18.02 17.85 -0.43
CA GLN A 158 -16.56 17.69 -0.34
C GLN A 158 -16.03 18.13 1.03
N LEU A 159 -14.92 17.52 1.43
CA LEU A 159 -14.12 17.97 2.57
C LEU A 159 -13.18 19.08 2.11
N ALA A 160 -13.42 20.29 2.57
CA ALA A 160 -12.60 21.44 2.26
C ALA A 160 -11.65 21.78 3.41
N VAL A 161 -10.46 22.22 3.03
CA VAL A 161 -9.52 22.94 3.89
C VAL A 161 -9.90 24.41 3.80
N ALA A 162 -10.43 24.96 4.89
CA ALA A 162 -11.01 26.29 4.90
C ALA A 162 -10.48 27.15 6.04
N PHE A 163 -10.43 28.46 5.80
CA PHE A 163 -10.18 29.46 6.83
C PHE A 163 -11.46 29.71 7.64
N ILE A 164 -11.38 29.47 8.94
CA ILE A 164 -12.39 29.70 9.97
C ILE A 164 -11.93 30.90 10.80
N ASN A 165 -12.85 31.80 11.14
CA ASN A 165 -12.57 32.94 12.04
C ASN A 165 -11.34 33.78 11.65
N GLY A 166 -11.12 34.01 10.35
CA GLY A 166 -10.03 34.85 9.82
C GLY A 166 -8.78 34.07 9.43
N ASP A 167 -8.13 33.41 10.40
CA ASP A 167 -6.79 32.85 10.22
C ASP A 167 -6.66 31.36 10.58
N GLU A 168 -7.67 30.76 11.21
CA GLU A 168 -7.60 29.37 11.63
C GLU A 168 -7.94 28.44 10.47
N VAL A 169 -7.05 27.51 10.12
CA VAL A 169 -7.31 26.55 9.05
C VAL A 169 -7.80 25.23 9.62
N ALA A 170 -8.94 24.79 9.13
CA ALA A 170 -9.57 23.55 9.57
C ALA A 170 -10.22 22.78 8.41
N VAL A 171 -10.49 21.50 8.63
CA VAL A 171 -11.20 20.65 7.66
C VAL A 171 -12.69 20.68 7.98
N ARG A 172 -13.54 20.99 7.00
CA ARG A 172 -15.01 20.97 7.16
C ARG A 172 -15.68 20.41 5.91
N TYR A 173 -16.86 19.84 6.06
CA TYR A 173 -17.73 19.56 4.91
C TYR A 173 -18.28 20.87 4.35
N ILE A 174 -18.30 20.98 3.03
CA ILE A 174 -19.04 22.03 2.33
C ILE A 174 -20.49 21.57 2.23
N ILE A 175 -21.43 22.35 2.72
CA ILE A 175 -22.87 22.07 2.62
C ILE A 175 -23.56 23.26 1.97
N SER A 176 -24.49 22.97 1.06
CA SER A 176 -25.41 23.95 0.50
C SER A 176 -26.84 23.44 0.71
N GLU A 177 -27.61 24.14 1.54
CA GLU A 177 -29.01 23.83 1.86
C GLU A 177 -29.83 25.12 1.66
N ASP A 178 -30.91 25.07 0.86
CA ASP A 178 -31.77 26.22 0.56
C ASP A 178 -31.05 27.48 0.05
N GLY A 179 -29.94 27.28 -0.70
CA GLY A 179 -29.10 28.37 -1.21
C GLY A 179 -28.14 28.98 -0.18
N LEU A 180 -28.19 28.52 1.08
CA LEU A 180 -27.25 28.90 2.13
C LEU A 180 -26.08 27.94 2.16
N TRP A 181 -24.87 28.51 2.14
CA TRP A 181 -23.62 27.76 2.18
C TRP A 181 -23.03 27.79 3.59
N LYS A 182 -22.55 26.63 4.04
CA LYS A 182 -21.99 26.45 5.37
C LYS A 182 -20.87 25.43 5.38
N LEU A 183 -19.94 25.65 6.30
CA LEU A 183 -18.87 24.73 6.65
C LEU A 183 -19.33 23.93 7.86
N ARG A 184 -19.54 22.63 7.66
CA ARG A 184 -20.08 21.72 8.69
C ARG A 184 -19.00 20.80 9.23
N ALA A 185 -18.91 20.71 10.55
CA ALA A 185 -18.08 19.74 11.23
C ALA A 185 -18.77 18.36 11.25
N ALA A 186 -18.00 17.27 11.34
CA ALA A 186 -18.55 15.93 11.60
C ALA A 186 -18.63 15.61 13.09
N ASN A 187 -18.44 16.61 13.95
CA ASN A 187 -18.57 16.52 15.39
C ASN A 187 -19.69 17.48 15.83
N PRO A 188 -20.79 16.99 16.43
CA PRO A 188 -21.94 17.81 16.84
C PRO A 188 -21.63 18.91 17.86
N GLN A 189 -20.46 18.89 18.51
CA GLN A 189 -20.04 19.93 19.44
C GLN A 189 -19.62 21.23 18.75
N TYR A 190 -19.45 21.21 17.43
CA TYR A 190 -19.04 22.34 16.63
C TYR A 190 -20.22 22.86 15.81
N GLU A 191 -20.48 24.17 15.87
CA GLU A 191 -21.56 24.81 15.11
C GLU A 191 -21.22 24.92 13.62
N ASP A 192 -22.26 24.91 12.78
CA ASP A 192 -22.13 25.18 11.35
C ASP A 192 -21.63 26.64 11.15
N VAL A 193 -20.56 26.82 10.38
CA VAL A 193 -20.03 28.15 10.09
C VAL A 193 -20.56 28.63 8.73
N PRO A 194 -21.43 29.66 8.67
CA PRO A 194 -21.90 30.18 7.40
C PRO A 194 -20.73 30.78 6.59
N PHE A 195 -20.80 30.66 5.27
CA PHE A 195 -19.85 31.30 4.36
C PHE A 195 -20.51 31.56 3.00
N SER A 196 -19.99 32.51 2.24
CA SER A 196 -20.33 32.65 0.81
C SER A 196 -19.25 32.01 -0.07
N PRO A 197 -19.61 31.28 -1.15
CA PRO A 197 -18.63 30.80 -2.14
C PRO A 197 -17.73 31.90 -2.72
N SER A 198 -18.18 33.17 -2.70
CA SER A 198 -17.40 34.32 -3.16
C SER A 198 -16.31 34.78 -2.18
N GLU A 199 -16.34 34.38 -0.91
CA GLU A 199 -15.44 34.86 0.16
C GLU A 199 -14.01 34.31 0.07
N LYS A 200 -13.69 33.45 -0.90
CA LYS A 200 -12.37 32.81 -1.08
C LYS A 200 -11.79 32.21 0.21
N ARG A 201 -12.65 31.55 1.00
CA ARG A 201 -12.26 30.90 2.26
C ARG A 201 -11.70 29.50 2.07
N ILE A 202 -11.82 28.93 0.88
CA ILE A 202 -11.36 27.58 0.55
C ILE A 202 -9.92 27.66 0.05
N HIS A 203 -9.05 26.88 0.68
CA HIS A 203 -7.66 26.73 0.25
C HIS A 203 -7.45 25.47 -0.59
N GLY A 204 -8.25 24.44 -0.33
CA GLY A 204 -8.17 23.19 -1.05
C GLY A 204 -9.25 22.19 -0.63
N ILE A 205 -9.23 21.02 -1.25
CA ILE A 205 -10.06 19.88 -0.88
C ILE A 205 -9.18 18.71 -0.44
N VAL A 206 -9.67 17.94 0.52
CA VAL A 206 -9.01 16.73 1.01
C VAL A 206 -9.28 15.60 0.03
N VAL A 207 -8.22 14.98 -0.50
CA VAL A 207 -8.32 13.82 -1.41
C VAL A 207 -7.99 12.51 -0.72
N LEU A 208 -7.17 12.54 0.32
CA LEU A 208 -6.79 11.37 1.09
C LEU A 208 -6.48 11.75 2.55
N ILE A 209 -6.86 10.90 3.48
CA ILE A 209 -6.43 10.98 4.88
C ILE A 209 -5.42 9.87 5.15
N GLN A 210 -4.20 10.24 5.49
CA GLN A 210 -3.19 9.32 5.97
C GLN A 210 -3.27 9.24 7.49
N LYS A 211 -3.69 8.06 7.96
CA LYS A 211 -3.81 7.70 9.36
C LYS A 211 -2.46 7.30 9.93
N LYS A 212 -2.14 7.76 11.13
CA LYS A 212 -1.12 7.09 11.94
C LYS A 212 -1.77 5.94 12.70
N PRO A 213 -1.12 4.76 12.78
CA PRO A 213 -1.57 3.74 13.70
C PRO A 213 -1.63 4.35 15.11
N PRO A 214 -2.72 4.15 15.86
CA PRO A 214 -2.80 4.66 17.22
C PRO A 214 -1.67 4.04 18.05
N ALA A 215 -1.09 4.82 18.96
CA ALA A 215 -0.06 4.33 19.86
C ALA A 215 -0.63 3.19 20.73
N LEU A 216 0.22 2.26 21.17
CA LEU A 216 -0.24 1.13 22.00
C LEU A 216 -0.99 1.60 23.26
N ALA A 217 -0.58 2.72 23.87
CA ALA A 217 -1.27 3.34 25.00
C ALA A 217 -2.67 3.88 24.65
N GLU A 218 -2.88 4.35 23.42
CA GLU A 218 -4.17 4.80 22.91
C GLU A 218 -5.08 3.62 22.54
N ARG A 219 -4.48 2.47 22.17
CA ARG A 219 -5.20 1.20 21.95
C ARG A 219 -5.80 0.60 23.23
N VAL A 220 -5.44 1.11 24.40
CA VAL A 220 -6.02 0.68 25.69
C VAL A 220 -7.48 1.16 25.84
N TYR A 221 -7.95 2.10 25.00
CA TYR A 221 -9.30 2.68 25.08
C TYR A 221 -10.34 1.92 24.27
N ALA A 222 -10.58 0.71 24.71
CA ALA A 222 -11.84 0.05 24.48
C ALA A 222 -12.26 -0.59 25.82
N GLY A 223 -12.37 0.28 26.81
CA GLY A 223 -12.67 -0.06 28.18
C GLY A 223 -13.42 1.09 28.81
N GLN A 224 -14.64 1.33 28.33
CA GLN A 224 -15.76 1.94 29.07
C GLN A 224 -17.00 2.07 28.17
N THR A 225 -17.54 0.93 27.75
CA THR A 225 -18.95 0.79 27.33
C THR A 225 -19.30 -0.68 27.44
N ASP A 226 -20.55 -0.98 27.80
CA ASP A 226 -21.12 -2.34 27.91
C ASP A 226 -20.97 -3.22 26.65
N ASP A 227 -20.45 -2.64 25.56
CA ASP A 227 -20.18 -3.27 24.27
C ASP A 227 -19.07 -4.35 24.32
N TRP A 228 -18.17 -4.26 25.32
CA TRP A 228 -17.10 -5.25 25.50
C TRP A 228 -17.59 -6.60 26.02
N LEU A 229 -18.79 -6.66 26.59
CA LEU A 229 -19.37 -7.92 27.02
C LEU A 229 -19.71 -8.78 25.80
N GLN A 230 -20.29 -8.18 24.74
CA GLN A 230 -20.64 -8.89 23.50
C GLN A 230 -19.39 -9.37 22.76
N VAL A 231 -18.34 -8.54 22.68
CA VAL A 231 -17.07 -8.95 22.04
C VAL A 231 -16.43 -10.12 22.80
N ARG A 232 -16.46 -10.10 24.14
CA ARG A 232 -15.94 -11.19 24.97
C ARG A 232 -16.76 -12.47 24.85
N GLU A 233 -18.08 -12.36 24.78
CA GLU A 233 -18.98 -13.51 24.58
C GLU A 233 -18.79 -14.16 23.20
N VAL A 234 -18.65 -13.34 22.15
CA VAL A 234 -18.38 -13.83 20.80
C VAL A 234 -17.00 -14.49 20.74
N ALA A 235 -15.96 -13.86 21.28
CA ALA A 235 -14.61 -14.43 21.31
C ALA A 235 -14.56 -15.75 22.11
N ALA A 236 -15.26 -15.83 23.24
CA ALA A 236 -15.38 -17.04 24.04
C ALA A 236 -16.12 -18.16 23.27
N LYS A 237 -17.18 -17.82 22.51
CA LYS A 237 -17.91 -18.76 21.65
C LYS A 237 -17.03 -19.41 20.58
N TYR A 238 -16.00 -18.71 20.10
CA TYR A 238 -15.01 -19.24 19.17
C TYR A 238 -13.72 -19.76 19.84
N GLY A 239 -13.72 -19.95 21.17
CA GLY A 239 -12.62 -20.58 21.90
C GLY A 239 -11.39 -19.70 22.07
N ILE A 240 -11.56 -18.38 22.04
CA ILE A 240 -10.52 -17.39 22.29
C ILE A 240 -10.79 -16.76 23.65
N SER A 241 -10.16 -17.33 24.69
CA SER A 241 -10.19 -16.71 26.02
C SER A 241 -9.33 -15.42 26.04
N PRO A 242 -9.60 -14.48 26.95
CA PRO A 242 -8.77 -13.29 27.13
C PRO A 242 -7.28 -13.60 27.29
N GLU A 243 -6.94 -14.68 28.00
CA GLU A 243 -5.56 -15.15 28.20
C GLU A 243 -4.93 -15.65 26.89
N LYS A 244 -5.72 -16.33 26.05
CA LYS A 244 -5.27 -16.83 24.75
C LYS A 244 -5.07 -15.68 23.76
N ALA A 245 -5.95 -14.68 23.76
CA ALA A 245 -5.79 -13.46 22.98
C ALA A 245 -4.55 -12.67 23.41
N LYS A 246 -4.34 -12.51 24.72
CA LYS A 246 -3.14 -11.88 25.28
C LYS A 246 -1.85 -12.58 24.83
N ARG A 247 -1.80 -13.92 24.92
CA ARG A 247 -0.65 -14.71 24.44
C ARG A 247 -0.38 -14.55 22.95
N LEU A 248 -1.43 -14.48 22.12
CA LEU A 248 -1.29 -14.26 20.68
C LEU A 248 -0.72 -12.88 20.37
N LEU A 249 -1.23 -11.84 21.03
CA LEU A 249 -0.73 -10.46 20.87
C LEU A 249 0.72 -10.32 21.35
N GLU A 250 1.08 -10.94 22.47
CA GLU A 250 2.47 -10.98 22.96
C GLU A 250 3.39 -11.73 21.98
N SER A 251 2.91 -12.82 21.38
CA SER A 251 3.67 -13.58 20.38
C SER A 251 3.89 -12.78 19.08
N PHE A 252 2.85 -12.06 18.63
CA PHE A 252 2.96 -11.15 17.49
C PHE A 252 3.88 -9.96 17.78
N GLY A 253 3.83 -9.38 18.98
CA GLY A 253 4.72 -8.31 19.40
C GLY A 253 6.19 -8.70 19.31
N ARG A 254 6.54 -9.89 19.81
CA ARG A 254 7.91 -10.43 19.71
C ARG A 254 8.36 -10.69 18.27
N LEU A 255 7.45 -11.15 17.42
CA LEU A 255 7.69 -11.34 15.98
C LEU A 255 8.03 -10.00 15.30
N MET A 256 7.27 -8.95 15.60
CA MET A 256 7.50 -7.61 15.05
C MET A 256 8.78 -6.95 15.60
N GLU A 257 9.15 -7.22 16.86
CA GLU A 257 10.42 -6.74 17.44
C GLU A 257 11.63 -7.45 16.83
N SER A 258 11.50 -8.73 16.45
CA SER A 258 12.57 -9.47 15.78
C SER A 258 12.90 -8.98 14.36
N GLU A 259 11.96 -8.27 13.71
CA GLU A 259 12.19 -7.65 12.40
C GLU A 259 12.85 -6.26 12.48
N GLN A 260 12.97 -5.67 13.68
CA GLN A 260 13.64 -4.37 13.89
C GLN A 260 15.04 -4.49 14.49
N GLY A 261 15.56 -5.71 14.69
CA GLY A 261 16.83 -5.99 15.37
C GLY A 261 18.08 -6.16 14.50
N GLU A 262 18.01 -6.07 13.17
CA GLU A 262 19.17 -6.17 12.27
C GLU A 262 19.57 -4.82 11.64
N ALA A 263 19.54 -3.74 12.43
CA ALA A 263 20.34 -2.56 12.13
C ALA A 263 21.70 -2.72 12.83
N VAL A 264 22.63 -3.32 12.09
CA VAL A 264 24.05 -3.51 12.43
C VAL A 264 24.67 -2.18 12.89
N ASP A 265 25.08 -2.14 14.15
CA ASP A 265 25.98 -1.16 14.72
C ASP A 265 27.42 -1.61 14.40
N ASP A 266 27.89 -1.28 13.18
CA ASP A 266 29.31 -1.34 12.84
C ASP A 266 29.87 0.07 13.00
N ARG A 267 30.28 0.39 14.23
CA ARG A 267 31.32 1.40 14.51
C ARG A 267 32.27 0.86 15.57
N ASP A 268 33.07 -0.12 15.15
CA ASP A 268 34.37 -0.39 15.76
C ASP A 268 35.40 0.62 15.21
N ASP A 269 36.08 1.26 16.17
CA ASP A 269 37.51 1.61 16.18
C ASP A 269 38.15 2.35 14.99
N GLU A 270 38.29 3.67 15.14
CA GLU A 270 39.58 4.42 15.16
C GLU A 270 39.39 5.92 15.52
#